data_AF-A0A956Z9H7-F1
#
_entry.id   AF-A0A956Z9H7-F1
#
_cell.length_a   1.000
_cell.length_b   1.000
_cell.length_c   1.000
_cell.angle_alpha   90.00
_cell.angle_beta   90.00
_cell.angle_gamma   90.00
#
_symmetry.space_group_name_H-M   'P 1'
#
loop_
_entity.id
_entity.type
_entity.pdbx_description
1 polymer ?
#
loop_
_entity_poly.entity_id
_entity_poly.type
_entity_poly.pdbx_seq_one_letter_code
_entity_poly.pdbx_strand_id
1 'polypeptide(L)'
;MTVSKQKQFDIPFLNDPATLIEFSNGHTFVYVPKQGDVFNVNTWVKTGSIHENAQNSGVSHFLEHLMFKGTERYGPGEFDAAMENMGAVINAATWKDFTFYYITGVKGEGNQNFRAALDMHADMMLHATMPDDEIGETHNPNDPYTEANKRERGVVIEE
;
A
#
# COMPACT_ATOMS: atom_id res chain seq x y z
N MET A 1 -12.58 -17.17 -6.86
CA MET A 1 -13.22 -16.01 -6.22
C MET A 1 -14.44 -15.63 -7.05
N THR A 2 -15.63 -15.54 -6.45
CA THR A 2 -16.87 -15.18 -7.17
C THR A 2 -17.44 -13.86 -6.64
N VAL A 3 -18.20 -13.15 -7.47
CA VAL A 3 -18.94 -11.94 -7.06
C VAL A 3 -20.15 -12.38 -6.23
N SER A 4 -20.26 -11.89 -5.00
CA SER A 4 -21.41 -12.15 -4.12
C SER A 4 -22.48 -11.08 -4.25
N LYS A 5 -22.08 -9.81 -4.48
CA LYS A 5 -22.99 -8.68 -4.64
C LYS A 5 -22.35 -7.59 -5.48
N GLN A 6 -23.15 -6.90 -6.28
CA GLN A 6 -22.75 -5.73 -7.03
C GLN A 6 -23.85 -4.66 -6.94
N LYS A 7 -23.47 -3.42 -6.73
CA LYS A 7 -24.39 -2.28 -6.71
C LYS A 7 -23.74 -1.05 -7.35
N GLN A 8 -24.56 -0.23 -7.99
CA GLN A 8 -24.18 1.13 -8.40
C GLN A 8 -24.78 2.14 -7.43
N PHE A 9 -24.09 3.26 -7.26
CA PHE A 9 -24.55 4.36 -6.41
C PHE A 9 -23.94 5.68 -6.89
N ASP A 10 -24.70 6.75 -6.72
CA ASP A 10 -24.27 8.09 -7.10
C ASP A 10 -23.41 8.69 -5.99
N ILE A 11 -22.31 9.33 -6.38
CA ILE A 11 -21.49 10.14 -5.48
C ILE A 11 -21.70 11.60 -5.88
N PRO A 12 -21.99 12.50 -4.94
CA PRO A 12 -22.08 13.93 -5.24
C PRO A 12 -20.85 14.41 -6.02
N PHE A 13 -21.08 15.26 -7.02
CA PHE A 13 -20.04 15.87 -7.85
C PHE A 13 -19.31 14.94 -8.85
N LEU A 14 -19.77 13.69 -9.04
CA LEU A 14 -19.34 12.83 -10.15
C LEU A 14 -20.41 12.75 -11.25
N ASN A 15 -19.96 12.63 -12.49
CA ASN A 15 -20.85 12.52 -13.66
C ASN A 15 -21.35 11.09 -13.89
N ASP A 16 -20.53 10.09 -13.52
CA ASP A 16 -20.79 8.68 -13.74
C ASP A 16 -20.94 7.97 -12.38
N PRO A 17 -21.84 6.98 -12.25
CA PRO A 17 -22.07 6.29 -10.99
C PRO A 17 -20.86 5.45 -10.57
N ALA A 18 -20.60 5.38 -9.26
CA ALA A 18 -19.62 4.46 -8.71
C ALA A 18 -20.18 3.04 -8.65
N THR A 19 -19.30 2.05 -8.71
CA THR A 19 -19.64 0.62 -8.60
C THR A 19 -18.98 0.03 -7.37
N LEU A 20 -19.76 -0.64 -6.52
CA LEU A 20 -19.26 -1.46 -5.41
C LEU A 20 -19.52 -2.93 -5.72
N ILE A 21 -18.48 -3.74 -5.61
CA ILE A 21 -18.49 -5.18 -5.81
C ILE A 21 -18.00 -5.84 -4.52
N GLU A 22 -18.81 -6.72 -3.95
CA GLU A 22 -18.40 -7.58 -2.84
C GLU A 22 -18.11 -8.98 -3.41
N PHE A 23 -17.02 -9.58 -2.96
CA PHE A 23 -16.62 -10.92 -3.36
C PHE A 23 -16.95 -11.94 -2.26
N SER A 24 -17.00 -13.22 -2.65
CA SER A 24 -17.32 -14.33 -1.75
C SER A 24 -16.34 -14.51 -0.58
N ASN A 25 -15.12 -13.95 -0.68
CA ASN A 25 -14.11 -13.97 0.37
C ASN A 25 -14.18 -12.73 1.31
N GLY A 26 -15.19 -11.87 1.14
CA GLY A 26 -15.36 -10.65 1.93
C GLY A 26 -14.54 -9.44 1.46
N HIS A 27 -13.73 -9.59 0.40
CA HIS A 27 -13.06 -8.44 -0.23
C HIS A 27 -14.10 -7.54 -0.91
N THR A 28 -13.91 -6.22 -0.81
CA THR A 28 -14.78 -5.23 -1.43
C THR A 28 -13.97 -4.38 -2.38
N PHE A 29 -14.41 -4.31 -3.63
CA PHE A 29 -13.84 -3.44 -4.65
C PHE A 29 -14.79 -2.29 -4.94
N VAL A 30 -14.25 -1.07 -4.96
CA VAL A 30 -14.98 0.14 -5.30
C VAL A 30 -14.32 0.79 -6.51
N TYR A 31 -15.08 0.93 -7.59
CA TYR A 31 -14.65 1.62 -8.79
C TYR A 31 -15.38 2.96 -8.89
N VAL A 32 -14.60 4.04 -8.96
CA VAL A 32 -15.10 5.41 -9.08
C VAL A 32 -14.62 5.98 -10.41
N PRO A 33 -15.46 6.01 -11.46
CA PRO A 33 -15.08 6.58 -12.74
C PRO A 33 -14.86 8.10 -12.63
N LYS A 34 -13.71 8.56 -13.10
CA LYS A 34 -13.39 9.99 -13.20
C LYS A 34 -12.68 10.28 -14.51
N GLN A 35 -13.15 11.33 -15.20
CA GLN A 35 -12.54 11.83 -16.43
C GLN A 35 -11.17 12.46 -16.15
N GLY A 36 -10.27 12.40 -17.14
CA GLY A 36 -8.91 12.95 -17.07
C GLY A 36 -7.82 11.88 -17.04
N ASP A 37 -6.57 12.34 -17.00
CA ASP A 37 -5.38 11.49 -17.19
C ASP A 37 -4.75 11.02 -15.87
N VAL A 38 -5.35 11.33 -14.73
CA VAL A 38 -4.88 10.92 -13.40
C VAL A 38 -5.66 9.70 -12.93
N PHE A 39 -5.00 8.80 -12.22
CA PHE A 39 -5.62 7.70 -11.50
C PHE A 39 -5.24 7.74 -10.03
N ASN A 40 -6.03 7.05 -9.21
CA ASN A 40 -5.73 6.82 -7.81
C ASN A 40 -6.19 5.40 -7.44
N VAL A 41 -5.28 4.61 -6.87
CA VAL A 41 -5.52 3.24 -6.39
C VAL A 41 -5.36 3.26 -4.88
N ASN A 42 -6.30 2.67 -4.15
CA ASN A 42 -6.19 2.53 -2.69
C ASN A 42 -6.49 1.09 -2.29
N THR A 43 -5.80 0.61 -1.27
CA THR A 43 -6.13 -0.64 -0.59
C THR A 43 -6.22 -0.37 0.90
N TRP A 44 -7.36 -0.74 1.49
CA TRP A 44 -7.67 -0.54 2.90
C TRP A 44 -7.70 -1.89 3.60
N VAL A 45 -6.89 -2.05 4.63
CA VAL A 45 -6.83 -3.24 5.47
C VAL A 45 -7.44 -2.89 6.82
N LYS A 46 -8.38 -3.73 7.30
CA LYS A 46 -9.07 -3.55 8.58
C LYS A 46 -8.18 -4.02 9.75
N THR A 47 -7.01 -3.41 9.88
CA THR A 47 -6.03 -3.65 10.95
C THR A 47 -5.42 -2.32 11.36
N GLY A 48 -4.91 -2.21 12.57
CA GLY A 48 -4.35 -0.97 13.12
C GLY A 48 -4.05 -1.14 14.60
N SER A 49 -3.63 -0.08 15.29
CA SER A 49 -3.17 -0.18 16.68
C SER A 49 -4.22 -0.70 17.69
N ILE A 50 -5.51 -0.64 17.38
CA ILE A 50 -6.58 -1.25 18.22
C ILE A 50 -6.52 -2.78 18.23
N HIS A 51 -5.85 -3.39 17.25
CA HIS A 51 -5.68 -4.84 17.14
C HIS A 51 -4.36 -5.32 17.75
N GLU A 52 -3.60 -4.42 18.37
CA GLU A 52 -2.31 -4.71 19.01
C GLU A 52 -2.47 -4.92 20.52
N ASN A 53 -1.42 -5.46 21.13
CA ASN A 53 -1.29 -5.69 22.56
C ASN A 53 0.12 -5.29 23.04
N ALA A 54 0.37 -5.42 24.34
CA ALA A 54 1.64 -5.04 24.94
C ALA A 54 2.86 -5.79 24.36
N GLN A 55 2.65 -6.97 23.76
CA GLN A 55 3.71 -7.79 23.20
C GLN A 55 4.03 -7.46 21.74
N ASN A 56 3.13 -6.81 21.01
CA ASN A 56 3.30 -6.49 19.58
C ASN A 56 2.93 -5.04 19.23
N SER A 57 2.98 -4.14 20.21
CA SER A 57 2.73 -2.71 20.00
C SER A 57 3.61 -2.15 18.88
N GLY A 58 2.98 -1.47 17.92
CA GLY A 58 3.63 -0.90 16.73
C GLY A 58 3.74 -1.86 15.54
N VAL A 59 3.33 -3.13 15.66
CA VAL A 59 3.48 -4.12 14.58
C VAL A 59 2.70 -3.75 13.31
N SER A 60 1.55 -3.09 13.43
CA SER A 60 0.75 -2.71 12.26
C SER A 60 1.49 -1.67 11.41
N HIS A 61 2.03 -0.65 12.07
CA HIS A 61 2.83 0.40 11.41
C HIS A 61 4.16 -0.15 10.91
N PHE A 62 4.79 -1.03 11.69
CA PHE A 62 6.01 -1.72 11.27
C PHE A 62 5.81 -2.53 9.99
N LEU A 63 4.75 -3.35 9.93
CA LEU A 63 4.41 -4.14 8.75
C LEU A 63 4.07 -3.25 7.55
N GLU A 64 3.40 -2.12 7.77
CA GLU A 64 3.12 -1.14 6.71
C GLU A 64 4.38 -0.71 5.98
N HIS A 65 5.43 -0.31 6.71
CA HIS A 65 6.70 0.04 6.09
C HIS A 65 7.34 -1.15 5.38
N LEU A 66 7.28 -2.34 5.96
CA LEU A 66 7.88 -3.55 5.38
C LEU A 66 7.20 -3.99 4.08
N MET A 67 5.92 -3.66 3.85
CA MET A 67 5.25 -3.95 2.58
C MET A 67 5.95 -3.31 1.38
N PHE A 68 6.62 -2.16 1.57
CA PHE A 68 7.37 -1.48 0.51
C PHE A 68 8.78 -2.03 0.29
N LYS A 69 9.23 -2.99 1.11
CA LYS A 69 10.63 -3.47 1.11
C LYS A 69 10.92 -4.55 0.10
N GLY A 70 9.97 -4.83 -0.78
CA GLY A 70 10.14 -5.71 -1.91
C GLY A 70 9.16 -6.88 -1.89
N THR A 71 9.15 -7.54 -3.03
CA THR A 71 8.33 -8.71 -3.32
C THR A 71 9.22 -9.77 -3.97
N GLU A 72 8.64 -10.91 -4.36
CA GLU A 72 9.34 -11.90 -5.16
C GLU A 72 9.77 -11.35 -6.54
N ARG A 73 9.09 -10.31 -7.05
CA ARG A 73 9.32 -9.71 -8.38
C ARG A 73 10.20 -8.46 -8.34
N TYR A 74 10.19 -7.72 -7.23
CA TYR A 74 10.85 -6.43 -7.11
C TYR A 74 11.69 -6.38 -5.84
N GLY A 75 12.99 -6.10 -5.97
CA GLY A 75 13.88 -5.91 -4.84
C GLY A 75 13.58 -4.64 -4.04
N PRO A 76 14.20 -4.48 -2.85
CA PRO A 76 14.06 -3.26 -2.05
C PRO A 76 14.37 -1.99 -2.87
N GLY A 77 13.45 -1.03 -2.89
CA GLY A 77 13.58 0.23 -3.62
C GLY A 77 13.27 0.18 -5.11
N GLU A 78 13.17 -1.00 -5.74
CA GLU A 78 12.82 -1.11 -7.17
C GLU A 78 11.37 -0.69 -7.43
N PHE A 79 10.47 -1.01 -6.51
CA PHE A 79 9.08 -0.57 -6.56
C PHE A 79 8.97 0.96 -6.53
N ASP A 80 9.65 1.59 -5.57
CA ASP A 80 9.65 3.05 -5.41
C ASP A 80 10.21 3.73 -6.66
N ALA A 81 11.39 3.29 -7.14
CA ALA A 81 12.01 3.83 -8.34
C ALA A 81 11.15 3.66 -9.60
N ALA A 82 10.45 2.53 -9.76
CA ALA A 82 9.54 2.32 -10.87
C ALA A 82 8.33 3.29 -10.81
N MET A 83 7.76 3.50 -9.63
CA MET A 83 6.65 4.43 -9.44
C MET A 83 7.07 5.88 -9.71
N GLU A 84 8.22 6.30 -9.19
CA GLU A 84 8.79 7.62 -9.44
C GLU A 84 9.07 7.87 -10.92
N ASN A 85 9.62 6.88 -11.64
CA ASN A 85 9.86 6.97 -13.08
C ASN A 85 8.57 7.13 -13.88
N MET A 86 7.44 6.62 -13.38
CA MET A 86 6.12 6.83 -13.98
C MET A 86 5.46 8.16 -13.59
N GLY A 87 6.11 8.96 -12.74
CA GLY A 87 5.55 10.18 -12.15
C GLY A 87 4.44 9.91 -11.14
N ALA A 88 4.43 8.73 -10.52
CA ALA A 88 3.48 8.37 -9.48
C ALA A 88 4.00 8.72 -8.09
N VAL A 89 3.08 9.09 -7.20
CA VAL A 89 3.30 9.27 -5.77
C VAL A 89 2.64 8.11 -5.05
N ILE A 90 3.39 7.49 -4.16
CA ILE A 90 2.95 6.39 -3.31
C ILE A 90 3.12 6.77 -1.85
N ASN A 91 2.20 6.33 -1.01
CA ASN A 91 2.39 6.34 0.43
C ASN A 91 1.41 5.36 1.10
N ALA A 92 1.51 5.24 2.41
CA ALA A 92 0.58 4.52 3.25
C ALA A 92 0.34 5.29 4.56
N ALA A 93 -0.59 4.79 5.37
CA ALA A 93 -0.69 5.21 6.75
C ALA A 93 -1.40 4.14 7.58
N THR A 94 -0.95 3.99 8.83
CA THR A 94 -1.57 3.15 9.86
C THR A 94 -2.19 4.00 10.95
N TRP A 95 -3.43 3.68 11.30
CA TRP A 95 -4.16 4.33 12.37
C TRP A 95 -4.68 3.31 13.39
N LYS A 96 -5.69 3.70 14.16
CA LYS A 96 -6.31 2.85 15.18
C LYS A 96 -6.92 1.59 14.58
N ASP A 97 -7.71 1.71 13.53
CA ASP A 97 -8.56 0.63 13.01
C ASP A 97 -8.35 0.33 11.52
N PHE A 98 -7.44 1.04 10.86
CA PHE A 98 -7.08 0.79 9.47
C PHE A 98 -5.59 1.02 9.20
N THR A 99 -5.10 0.30 8.20
CA THR A 99 -3.86 0.59 7.47
C THR A 99 -4.25 0.69 6.00
N PHE A 100 -3.85 1.75 5.31
CA PHE A 100 -4.12 1.89 3.88
C PHE A 100 -2.85 2.23 3.11
N TYR A 101 -2.84 1.81 1.85
CA TYR A 101 -1.77 2.06 0.88
C TYR A 101 -2.39 2.70 -0.34
N TYR A 102 -1.72 3.68 -0.94
CA TYR A 102 -2.22 4.33 -2.14
C TYR A 102 -1.14 4.62 -3.17
N ILE A 103 -1.61 4.72 -4.41
CA ILE A 103 -0.84 5.21 -5.56
C ILE A 103 -1.66 6.28 -6.26
N THR A 104 -1.06 7.44 -6.48
CA THR A 104 -1.62 8.50 -7.34
C THR A 104 -0.66 8.75 -8.49
N GLY A 105 -1.13 8.69 -9.72
CA GLY A 105 -0.26 8.89 -10.87
C GLY A 105 -1.01 9.24 -12.14
N VAL A 106 -0.26 9.38 -13.23
CA VAL A 106 -0.83 9.61 -14.58
C VAL A 106 -1.00 8.29 -15.31
N LYS A 107 -2.10 8.14 -16.07
CA LYS A 107 -2.46 6.91 -16.79
C LYS A 107 -1.42 6.52 -17.84
N GLY A 108 -0.74 7.51 -18.43
CA GLY A 108 0.19 7.31 -19.54
C GLY A 108 -0.53 6.93 -20.85
N GLU A 109 0.22 6.84 -21.94
CA GLU A 109 -0.31 6.41 -23.23
C GLU A 109 -0.98 5.04 -23.12
N GLY A 110 -2.19 4.90 -23.66
CA GLY A 110 -2.93 3.63 -23.61
C GLY A 110 -3.22 3.08 -22.20
N ASN A 111 -3.14 3.93 -21.17
CA ASN A 111 -3.22 3.54 -19.74
C ASN A 111 -2.06 2.65 -19.26
N GLN A 112 -0.89 2.68 -19.93
CA GLN A 112 0.22 1.78 -19.61
C GLN A 112 0.73 1.94 -18.17
N ASN A 113 0.86 3.17 -17.68
CA ASN A 113 1.36 3.45 -16.33
C ASN A 113 0.33 3.02 -15.28
N PHE A 114 -0.97 3.24 -15.55
CA PHE A 114 -2.04 2.74 -14.67
C PHE A 114 -2.01 1.22 -14.54
N ARG A 115 -1.86 0.50 -15.66
CA ARG A 115 -1.81 -0.97 -15.66
C ARG A 115 -0.59 -1.49 -14.90
N ALA A 116 0.58 -0.90 -15.14
CA ALA A 116 1.81 -1.24 -14.43
C ALA A 116 1.68 -0.96 -12.93
N ALA A 117 1.20 0.22 -12.55
CA ALA A 117 1.02 0.60 -11.15
C ALA A 117 0.04 -0.32 -10.42
N LEU A 118 -1.08 -0.68 -11.06
CA LEU A 118 -2.06 -1.61 -10.49
C LEU A 118 -1.48 -3.02 -10.29
N ASP A 119 -0.72 -3.51 -11.27
CA ASP A 119 -0.07 -4.83 -11.18
C ASP A 119 0.98 -4.88 -10.07
N MET A 120 1.84 -3.86 -10.00
CA MET A 120 2.85 -3.74 -8.95
C MET A 120 2.21 -3.56 -7.57
N HIS A 121 1.14 -2.77 -7.45
CA HIS A 121 0.41 -2.61 -6.18
C HIS A 121 -0.20 -3.93 -5.71
N ALA A 122 -0.79 -4.70 -6.64
CA ALA A 122 -1.33 -6.01 -6.31
C ALA A 122 -0.23 -6.98 -5.86
N ASP A 123 0.93 -6.95 -6.52
CA ASP A 123 2.09 -7.74 -6.15
C ASP A 123 2.60 -7.39 -4.74
N MET A 124 2.74 -6.11 -4.43
CA MET A 124 3.08 -5.62 -3.09
C MET A 124 2.10 -6.16 -2.04
N MET A 125 0.79 -6.08 -2.31
CA MET A 125 -0.25 -6.48 -1.34
C MET A 125 -0.34 -8.00 -1.12
N LEU A 126 0.17 -8.83 -2.05
CA LEU A 126 -0.01 -10.28 -2.02
C LEU A 126 1.29 -11.06 -1.82
N HIS A 127 2.44 -10.47 -2.17
CA HIS A 127 3.73 -11.16 -2.31
C HIS A 127 4.89 -10.39 -1.65
N ALA A 128 4.62 -9.53 -0.67
CA ALA A 128 5.67 -8.87 0.12
C ALA A 128 6.55 -9.92 0.81
N THR A 129 7.87 -9.81 0.63
CA THR A 129 8.84 -10.79 1.15
C THR A 129 9.34 -10.46 2.56
N MET A 130 9.23 -9.20 2.98
CA MET A 130 9.71 -8.68 4.27
C MET A 130 11.15 -9.12 4.57
N PRO A 131 12.15 -8.67 3.77
CA PRO A 131 13.52 -9.16 3.87
C PRO A 131 14.15 -8.95 5.26
N ASP A 132 14.86 -9.95 5.78
CA ASP A 132 15.49 -9.91 7.11
C ASP A 132 16.47 -8.72 7.28
N ASP A 133 17.15 -8.32 6.20
CA ASP A 133 18.06 -7.17 6.18
C ASP A 133 17.33 -5.83 6.30
N GLU A 134 16.09 -5.73 5.83
CA GLU A 134 15.25 -4.53 5.95
C GLU A 134 14.48 -4.48 7.29
N ILE A 135 14.22 -5.63 7.92
CA ILE A 135 13.73 -5.73 9.31
C ILE A 135 14.79 -5.19 10.28
N GLY A 136 16.05 -5.56 10.04
CA GLY A 136 17.19 -5.13 10.85
C GLY A 136 17.28 -5.84 12.20
N GLU A 137 18.31 -5.49 12.96
CA GLU A 137 18.51 -6.02 14.30
C GLU A 137 17.52 -5.41 15.30
N THR A 138 17.23 -6.17 16.36
CA THR A 138 16.42 -5.65 17.46
C THR A 138 17.07 -4.39 18.04
N HIS A 139 16.30 -3.31 18.13
CA HIS A 139 16.79 -2.06 18.70
C HIS A 139 17.35 -2.28 20.11
N ASN A 140 18.62 -1.91 20.32
CA ASN A 140 19.27 -1.92 21.62
C ASN A 140 19.49 -0.47 22.08
N PRO A 141 18.76 0.01 23.10
CA PRO A 141 18.87 1.39 23.57
C PRO A 141 20.24 1.72 24.20
N ASN A 142 21.08 0.71 24.46
CA ASN A 142 22.44 0.87 24.97
C ASN A 142 23.52 0.77 23.88
N ASP A 143 23.14 0.57 22.61
CA ASP A 143 24.05 0.55 21.48
C ASP A 143 23.98 1.89 20.71
N PRO A 144 25.06 2.71 20.73
CA PRO A 144 25.06 4.01 20.06
C PRO A 144 25.16 3.92 18.52
N TYR A 145 25.25 2.73 17.90
CA TYR A 145 25.58 2.57 16.47
C TYR A 145 24.51 1.93 15.58
N THR A 146 23.26 1.78 16.02
CA THR A 146 22.18 1.20 15.18
C THR A 146 21.83 2.00 13.89
N GLU A 147 22.43 3.15 13.64
CA GLU A 147 22.00 4.10 12.59
C GLU A 147 22.83 4.09 11.30
N ALA A 148 24.02 3.48 11.25
CA ALA A 148 24.95 3.68 10.13
C ALA A 148 24.55 2.95 8.82
N ASN A 149 23.66 1.95 8.89
CA ASN A 149 23.28 1.10 7.75
C ASN A 149 21.80 1.24 7.34
N LYS A 150 21.06 2.17 7.93
CA LYS A 150 19.64 2.37 7.60
C LYS A 150 19.50 3.10 6.26
N ARG A 151 18.75 2.53 5.32
CA ARG A 151 18.37 3.19 4.05
C ARG A 151 17.32 4.28 4.31
N GLU A 152 16.95 5.08 3.30
CA GLU A 152 15.97 6.19 3.43
C GLU A 152 14.61 5.78 4.02
N ARG A 153 14.24 4.50 3.92
CA ARG A 153 13.11 3.89 4.65
C ARG A 153 13.55 2.81 5.63
N GLY A 154 14.71 2.92 6.28
CA GLY A 154 14.98 2.11 7.46
C GLY A 154 13.78 2.25 8.41
N VAL A 155 13.52 1.26 9.26
CA VAL A 155 12.40 1.29 10.20
C VAL A 155 12.60 2.47 11.16
N VAL A 156 12.22 3.63 10.68
CA VAL A 156 12.19 4.91 11.31
C VAL A 156 10.71 5.15 11.39
N ILE A 157 10.22 5.13 12.63
CA ILE A 157 8.85 5.47 12.99
C ILE A 157 8.73 6.99 12.77
N GLU A 158 8.77 7.45 11.52
CA GLU A 158 8.47 8.82 11.15
C GLU A 158 7.15 8.83 10.39
N GLU A 159 6.07 8.86 11.17
CA GLU A 159 4.90 9.77 11.07
C GLU A 159 4.23 9.91 12.45
#